data_AF-A0A2V8R087-F1
#
_entry.id   AF-A0A2V8R087-F1
#
_cell.length_a   1.000
_cell.length_b   1.000
_cell.length_c   1.000
_cell.angle_alpha   90.00
_cell.angle_beta   90.00
_cell.angle_gamma   90.00
#
_symmetry.space_group_name_H-M   'P 1'
#
loop_
_entity.id
_entity.type
_entity.pdbx_description
1 polymer ?
#
loop_
_entity_poly.entity_id
_entity_poly.type
_entity_poly.pdbx_seq_one_letter_code
_entity_poly.pdbx_strand_id
1 'polypeptide(L)'
;MPLPRSVFAFEEAAEAFRFMAQAKHVGRVVLSRQSGAGAQEVAFKPDASYLITGGLGGLGLVVARWMVERGARHLLLMGRSGPSAAARRALDELEALGARA
;
A
#
# COMPACT_ATOMS: atom_id res chain seq x y z
N MET A 1 -36.66 0.99 4.18
CA MET A 1 -35.91 0.58 2.96
C MET A 1 -34.87 1.65 2.66
N PRO A 2 -33.61 1.30 2.36
CA PRO A 2 -32.62 2.30 1.96
C PRO A 2 -33.05 3.00 0.66
N LEU A 3 -32.70 4.28 0.52
CA LEU A 3 -33.02 5.06 -0.68
C LEU A 3 -32.37 4.45 -1.94
N PRO A 4 -33.04 4.48 -3.11
CA PRO A 4 -32.44 4.08 -4.39
C PRO A 4 -31.13 4.84 -4.66
N ARG A 5 -30.18 4.18 -5.33
CA ARG A 5 -28.85 4.74 -5.66
C ARG A 5 -28.56 4.59 -7.15
N SER A 6 -28.14 5.68 -7.78
CA SER A 6 -27.56 5.68 -9.13
C SER A 6 -26.05 5.78 -8.99
N VAL A 7 -25.32 4.75 -9.44
CA VAL A 7 -23.88 4.64 -9.23
C VAL A 7 -23.15 4.87 -10.56
N PHE A 8 -22.14 5.73 -10.55
CA PHE A 8 -21.27 6.05 -11.67
C PHE A 8 -19.82 5.71 -11.30
N ALA A 9 -18.98 5.38 -12.28
CA ALA A 9 -17.54 5.28 -12.04
C ALA A 9 -16.98 6.66 -11.62
N PHE A 10 -15.90 6.68 -10.84
CA PHE A 10 -15.27 7.94 -10.45
C PHE A 10 -14.79 8.74 -11.67
N GLU A 11 -14.35 8.02 -12.70
CA GLU A 11 -13.91 8.53 -14.00
C GLU A 11 -15.06 9.20 -14.78
N GLU A 12 -16.31 8.84 -14.47
CA GLU A 12 -17.53 9.35 -15.11
C GLU A 12 -18.16 10.52 -14.33
N ALA A 13 -17.42 11.15 -13.41
CA ALA A 13 -17.96 12.16 -12.51
C ALA A 13 -18.75 13.28 -13.23
N ALA A 14 -18.25 13.77 -14.36
CA ALA A 14 -18.93 14.80 -15.14
C ALA A 14 -20.32 14.35 -15.63
N GLU A 15 -20.47 13.09 -16.01
CA GLU A 15 -21.75 12.52 -16.41
C GLU A 15 -22.69 12.37 -15.22
N ALA A 16 -22.18 11.92 -14.08
CA ALA A 16 -22.95 11.85 -12.84
C ALA A 16 -23.52 13.23 -12.43
N PHE A 17 -22.71 14.28 -12.54
CA PHE A 17 -23.16 15.65 -12.28
C PHE A 17 -24.23 16.12 -13.27
N ARG A 18 -24.09 15.79 -14.56
CA ARG A 18 -25.14 16.10 -15.57
C ARG A 18 -26.43 15.34 -15.31
N PHE A 19 -26.35 14.06 -14.95
CA PHE A 19 -27.49 13.23 -14.60
C PHE A 19 -28.23 13.78 -13.36
N MET A 20 -27.48 14.26 -12.37
CA MET A 20 -28.01 14.97 -11.20
C MET A 20 -28.69 16.28 -11.59
N ALA A 21 -28.01 17.13 -12.36
CA ALA A 21 -28.52 18.44 -12.77
C ALA A 21 -29.82 18.36 -13.60
N GLN A 22 -30.03 17.26 -14.33
CA GLN A 22 -31.23 16.98 -15.11
C GLN A 22 -32.37 16.35 -14.28
N ALA A 23 -32.20 16.17 -12.97
CA ALA A 23 -33.16 15.54 -12.06
C ALA A 23 -33.60 14.13 -12.52
N LYS A 24 -32.72 13.38 -13.18
CA LYS A 24 -33.00 12.03 -13.70
C LYS A 24 -32.88 10.92 -12.65
N HIS A 25 -32.79 11.26 -11.36
CA HIS A 25 -32.61 10.30 -10.27
C HIS A 25 -33.69 10.41 -9.20
N VAL A 26 -33.95 9.28 -8.55
CA VAL A 26 -34.66 9.22 -7.26
C VAL A 26 -33.66 8.70 -6.23
N GLY A 27 -33.49 9.42 -5.12
CA GLY A 27 -32.49 9.06 -4.11
C GLY A 27 -31.10 9.61 -4.44
N ARG A 28 -30.05 8.82 -4.19
CA ARG A 28 -28.65 9.29 -4.16
C ARG A 28 -27.91 9.02 -5.47
N VAL A 29 -27.16 10.01 -5.95
CA VAL A 29 -26.12 9.82 -6.98
C VAL A 29 -24.79 9.54 -6.28
N VAL A 30 -24.14 8.44 -6.63
CA VAL A 30 -22.93 7.95 -5.96
C VAL A 30 -21.82 7.77 -6.98
N LEU A 31 -20.64 8.32 -6.70
CA LEU A 31 -19.42 7.99 -7.42
C LEU A 31 -18.75 6.82 -6.72
N SER A 32 -18.61 5.70 -7.41
CA SER A 32 -17.79 4.58 -6.96
C SER A 32 -16.48 4.60 -7.71
N ARG A 33 -15.38 4.75 -6.99
CA ARG A 33 -14.09 4.30 -7.50
C ARG A 33 -14.15 2.78 -7.47
N GLN A 34 -13.94 2.10 -8.60
CA GLN A 34 -13.50 0.72 -8.51
C GLN A 34 -12.19 0.79 -7.75
N SER A 35 -12.20 0.41 -6.47
CA SER A 35 -10.99 0.09 -5.74
C SER A 35 -10.36 -1.04 -6.54
N GLY A 36 -9.48 -0.69 -7.50
CA GLY A 36 -8.81 -1.65 -8.36
C GLY A 36 -8.30 -2.76 -7.48
N ALA A 37 -8.87 -3.96 -7.65
CA ALA A 37 -8.65 -5.13 -6.81
C ALA A 37 -8.40 -4.76 -5.33
N GLY A 38 -9.45 -4.38 -4.59
CA GLY A 38 -9.41 -3.90 -3.21
C GLY A 38 -8.12 -4.24 -2.49
N ALA A 39 -7.20 -3.26 -2.41
CA ALA A 39 -5.80 -3.37 -1.97
C ALA A 39 -5.44 -4.79 -1.55
N GLN A 40 -5.19 -5.67 -2.54
CA GLN A 40 -4.88 -7.05 -2.25
C GLN A 40 -3.70 -7.00 -1.27
N GLU A 41 -3.92 -7.49 -0.06
CA GLU A 41 -2.96 -7.31 1.02
C GLU A 41 -1.65 -7.92 0.57
N VAL A 42 -0.64 -7.07 0.36
CA VAL A 42 0.63 -7.50 -0.24
C VAL A 42 1.29 -8.44 0.75
N ALA A 43 1.24 -9.74 0.46
CA ALA A 43 1.89 -10.78 1.23
C ALA A 43 3.22 -11.15 0.57
N PHE A 44 4.28 -11.16 1.37
CA PHE A 44 5.61 -11.59 0.94
C PHE A 44 5.81 -13.07 1.27
N LYS A 45 6.51 -13.76 0.37
CA LYS A 45 6.87 -15.16 0.54
C LYS A 45 8.01 -15.25 1.56
N PRO A 46 7.85 -16.02 2.65
CA PRO A 46 8.86 -16.11 3.70
C PRO A 46 10.14 -16.82 3.25
N ASP A 47 10.07 -17.63 2.18
CA ASP A 47 11.18 -18.38 1.59
C ASP A 47 11.87 -17.64 0.43
N ALA A 48 11.41 -16.44 0.08
CA ALA A 48 12.02 -15.61 -0.97
C ALA A 48 12.96 -14.54 -0.40
N SER A 49 13.92 -14.12 -1.23
CA SER A 49 14.85 -13.01 -0.93
C SER A 49 14.44 -11.73 -1.67
N TYR A 50 14.51 -10.60 -0.97
CA TYR A 50 14.09 -9.29 -1.46
C TYR A 50 15.24 -8.28 -1.41
N LEU A 51 15.57 -7.67 -2.54
CA LEU A 51 16.60 -6.62 -2.65
C LEU A 51 15.98 -5.23 -2.50
N ILE A 52 16.52 -4.43 -1.57
CA ILE A 52 16.17 -3.03 -1.39
C ILE A 52 17.40 -2.17 -1.64
N THR A 53 17.37 -1.40 -2.73
CA THR A 53 18.42 -0.41 -3.03
C THR A 53 18.18 0.88 -2.24
N GLY A 54 19.24 1.45 -1.68
CA GLY A 54 19.09 2.49 -0.66
C GLY A 54 18.51 1.96 0.65
N GLY A 55 18.62 0.64 0.91
CA GLY A 55 17.96 -0.06 2.00
C GLY A 55 18.36 0.41 3.40
N LEU A 56 19.57 0.99 3.53
CA LEU A 56 20.08 1.54 4.80
C LEU A 56 19.70 3.01 5.04
N GLY A 57 18.98 3.65 4.11
CA GLY A 57 18.43 4.98 4.28
C GLY A 57 17.10 4.95 5.04
N GLY A 58 16.62 6.12 5.50
CA GLY A 58 15.39 6.21 6.31
C GLY A 58 14.17 5.56 5.65
N LEU A 59 13.92 5.85 4.38
CA LEU A 59 12.81 5.21 3.65
C LEU A 59 13.03 3.71 3.44
N GLY A 60 14.26 3.30 3.11
CA GLY A 60 14.59 1.89 2.88
C GLY A 60 14.31 1.02 4.10
N LEU A 61 14.66 1.51 5.30
CA LEU A 61 14.41 0.83 6.56
C LEU A 61 12.92 0.76 6.92
N VAL A 62 12.16 1.84 6.64
CA VAL A 62 10.70 1.83 6.83
C VAL A 62 10.03 0.80 5.93
N VAL A 63 10.46 0.73 4.65
CA VAL A 63 9.95 -0.27 3.71
C VAL A 63 10.35 -1.67 4.15
N ALA A 64 11.61 -1.88 4.56
CA ALA A 64 12.08 -3.17 5.08
C ALA A 64 11.21 -3.66 6.23
N ARG A 65 10.93 -2.80 7.23
CA ARG A 65 10.05 -3.13 8.35
C ARG A 65 8.64 -3.50 7.90
N TRP A 66 8.06 -2.70 7.00
CA TRP A 66 6.75 -2.95 6.42
C TRP A 66 6.67 -4.30 5.67
N MET A 67 7.74 -4.69 4.97
CA MET A 67 7.83 -5.98 4.28
C MET A 67 7.94 -7.15 5.27
N VAL A 68 8.71 -7.02 6.34
CA VAL A 68 8.86 -8.07 7.36
C VAL A 68 7.55 -8.33 8.11
N GLU A 69 6.83 -7.27 8.47
CA GLU A 69 5.48 -7.36 9.05
C GLU A 69 4.49 -8.10 8.13
N ARG A 70 4.77 -8.16 6.83
CA ARG A 70 3.95 -8.80 5.78
C ARG A 70 4.52 -10.12 5.26
N GLY A 71 5.48 -10.71 5.98
CA GLY A 71 5.95 -12.07 5.73
C GLY A 71 7.33 -12.18 5.08
N ALA A 72 7.97 -11.08 4.71
CA ALA A 72 9.35 -11.16 4.20
C ALA A 72 10.30 -11.60 5.32
N ARG A 73 11.22 -12.52 5.03
CA ARG A 73 12.21 -13.01 6.01
C ARG A 73 13.65 -12.88 5.55
N HIS A 74 13.89 -12.73 4.26
CA HIS A 74 15.23 -12.57 3.71
C HIS A 74 15.32 -11.25 2.94
N LEU A 75 16.01 -10.28 3.53
CA LEU A 75 16.23 -8.97 2.94
C LEU A 75 17.70 -8.80 2.57
N LEU A 76 17.95 -8.15 1.45
CA LEU A 76 19.27 -7.71 0.99
C LEU A 76 19.22 -6.19 0.94
N LEU A 77 19.80 -5.52 1.92
CA LEU A 77 19.81 -4.06 1.98
C LEU A 77 21.08 -3.49 1.35
N MET A 78 20.96 -2.92 0.14
CA MET A 78 22.08 -2.32 -0.58
C MET A 78 22.14 -0.81 -0.38
N GLY A 79 23.35 -0.28 -0.21
CA GLY A 79 23.62 1.15 -0.13
C GLY A 79 25.07 1.45 -0.52
N ARG A 80 25.37 2.71 -0.80
CA ARG A 80 26.74 3.15 -1.14
C ARG A 80 27.67 3.21 0.08
N SER A 81 27.09 3.31 1.27
CA SER A 81 27.79 3.42 2.55
C SER A 81 27.28 2.33 3.48
N GLY A 82 28.10 1.96 4.46
CA GLY A 82 27.70 1.03 5.52
C GLY A 82 26.60 1.61 6.44
N PRO A 83 26.02 0.77 7.33
CA PRO A 83 24.95 1.19 8.22
C PRO A 83 25.45 2.23 9.24
N SER A 84 24.71 3.33 9.39
CA SER A 84 24.88 4.26 10.51
C SER A 84 24.46 3.59 11.83
N ALA A 85 24.77 4.21 12.97
CA ALA A 85 24.32 3.70 14.27
C ALA A 85 22.77 3.59 14.35
N ALA A 86 22.05 4.51 13.71
CA ALA A 86 20.59 4.46 13.63
C ALA A 86 20.11 3.31 12.73
N ALA A 87 20.77 3.12 11.57
CA ALA A 87 20.47 2.00 10.69
C ALA A 87 20.75 0.65 11.36
N ARG A 88 21.81 0.57 12.19
CA ARG A 88 22.13 -0.65 12.92
C ARG A 88 21.04 -1.05 13.92
N ARG A 89 20.50 -0.09 14.68
CA ARG A 89 19.35 -0.35 15.57
C ARG A 89 18.13 -0.84 14.78
N ALA A 90 17.86 -0.23 13.63
CA ALA A 90 16.76 -0.67 12.78
C ALA A 90 16.99 -2.10 12.23
N LEU A 91 18.23 -2.47 11.88
CA LEU A 91 18.57 -3.85 11.50
C LEU A 91 18.32 -4.82 12.66
N ASP A 92 18.74 -4.49 13.88
CA ASP A 92 18.50 -5.32 15.07
C ASP A 92 16.99 -5.50 15.33
N GLU A 93 16.18 -4.46 15.10
CA GLU A 93 14.71 -4.53 15.17
C GLU A 93 14.12 -5.45 14.09
N LEU A 94 14.64 -5.41 12.87
CA LEU A 94 14.21 -6.32 11.79
C LEU A 94 14.55 -7.78 12.13
N GLU A 95 15.72 -8.02 12.72
CA GLU A 95 16.14 -9.34 13.20
C GLU A 95 15.24 -9.84 14.34
N ALA A 96 14.88 -8.97 15.29
CA ALA A 96 13.92 -9.30 16.34
C ALA A 96 12.51 -9.64 15.81
N LEU A 97 12.14 -9.09 14.65
CA LEU A 97 10.90 -9.44 13.92
C LEU A 97 11.03 -10.74 13.09
N GLY A 98 12.18 -11.42 13.16
CA GLY A 98 12.43 -12.70 12.51
C GLY A 98 12.95 -12.60 11.08
N ALA A 99 13.40 -11.42 10.65
CA ALA A 99 14.06 -11.28 9.36
C ALA A 99 15.58 -11.46 9.47
N ARG A 100 16.21 -11.75 8.34
CA ARG A 100 17.65 -11.64 8.13
C ARG A 100 17.87 -10.54 7.10
N ALA A 101 18.58 -9.48 7.47
CA ALA A 101 18.73 -8.25 6.67
C ALA A 101 20.20 -7.84 6.47
#